data_AF-A0A3T0HXP4-F1
#
_entry.id   AF-A0A3T0HXP4-F1
#
_cell.length_a   1.000
_cell.length_b   1.000
_cell.length_c   1.000
_cell.angle_alpha   90.00
_cell.angle_beta   90.00
_cell.angle_gamma   90.00
#
_symmetry.space_group_name_H-M   'P 1'
#
loop_
_entity.id
_entity.type
_entity.pdbx_description
1 polymer ?
#
loop_
_entity_poly.entity_id
_entity_poly.type
_entity_poly.pdbx_seq_one_letter_code
_entity_poly.pdbx_strand_id
1 'polypeptide(L)' 'MNIGGVLGVTVILVLITMLQWPKLKKQEKKVKLAFVSLMLFNWCLAVLLVVFPDMPGPGQIIDFIYKPFELFW' A
#
# COMPACT_ATOMS: atom_id res chain seq x y z
N MET A 1 7.13 17.86 1.32
CA MET A 1 5.82 17.18 1.33
C MET A 1 5.32 17.06 -0.11
N ASN A 2 5.49 15.90 -0.74
CA ASN A 2 5.11 15.69 -2.14
C ASN A 2 3.61 15.37 -2.24
N ILE A 3 2.77 16.39 -2.11
CA ILE A 3 1.30 16.31 -2.19
C ILE A 3 0.82 15.64 -3.50
N GLY A 4 1.61 15.75 -4.58
CA GLY A 4 1.33 15.08 -5.84
C GLY A 4 1.33 13.54 -5.76
N GLY A 5 2.16 12.95 -4.89
CA GLY A 5 2.20 11.50 -4.70
C GLY A 5 0.92 10.96 -4.06
N VAL A 6 0.40 11.66 -3.06
CA VAL A 6 -0.87 11.27 -2.39
C VAL A 6 -2.03 11.34 -3.38
N LEU A 7 -2.11 12.44 -4.15
CA LEU A 7 -3.15 12.63 -5.16
C LEU A 7 -3.13 11.53 -6.23
N GLY A 8 -1.94 11.14 -6.71
CA GLY A 8 -1.80 10.06 -7.69
C GLY A 8 -2.33 8.73 -7.17
N VAL A 9 -1.97 8.34 -5.94
CA VAL A 9 -2.43 7.06 -5.38
C VAL A 9 -3.92 7.08 -5.08
N THR A 10 -4.45 8.18 -4.54
CA THR A 10 -5.89 8.33 -4.32
C THR A 10 -6.69 8.20 -5.62
N VAL A 11 -6.22 8.82 -6.72
CA VAL A 11 -6.89 8.71 -8.04
C VAL A 11 -6.89 7.27 -8.56
N ILE A 12 -5.76 6.56 -8.43
CA ILE A 12 -5.64 5.16 -8.86
C ILE A 12 -6.57 4.26 -8.03
N LEU A 13 -6.59 4.43 -6.70
CA LEU A 13 -7.48 3.68 -5.81
C LEU A 13 -8.95 3.92 -6.16
N VAL A 14 -9.35 5.16 -6.44
CA VAL A 14 -10.71 5.50 -6.87
C VAL A 14 -11.05 4.85 -8.22
N LEU A 15 -10.14 4.87 -9.19
CA LEU A 15 -10.34 4.21 -10.50
C LEU A 15 -10.51 2.69 -10.36
N ILE A 16 -9.63 2.03 -9.58
CA ILE A 16 -9.73 0.59 -9.31
C ILE A 16 -11.06 0.26 -8.66
N THR A 17 -11.47 1.07 -7.69
CA THR A 17 -12.72 0.91 -6.96
C THR A 17 -13.93 1.03 -7.87
N MET A 18 -13.94 2.05 -8.74
CA MET A 18 -15.02 2.32 -9.68
C MET A 18 -15.16 1.21 -10.73
N LEU A 19 -14.04 0.69 -11.24
CA LEU A 19 -14.04 -0.45 -12.17
C LEU A 19 -14.48 -1.76 -11.51
N GLN A 20 -14.11 -1.99 -10.24
CA GLN A 20 -14.49 -3.21 -9.52
C GLN A 20 -15.90 -3.14 -8.91
N TRP A 21 -16.45 -1.96 -8.65
CA TRP A 21 -17.79 -1.76 -8.08
C TRP A 21 -18.92 -2.54 -8.77
N PRO A 22 -19.06 -2.52 -10.12
CA PRO A 22 -20.10 -3.28 -10.80
C PRO A 22 -19.90 -4.80 -10.68
N LYS A 23 -18.66 -5.28 -10.60
CA LYS A 23 -18.35 -6.70 -10.33
C LYS A 23 -18.68 -7.07 -8.89
N LEU A 24 -18.32 -6.23 -7.93
CA LEU A 24 -18.58 -6.42 -6.49
C LEU A 24 -20.07 -6.38 -6.15
N LYS A 25 -20.88 -5.63 -6.90
CA LYS A 25 -22.34 -5.59 -6.72
C LYS A 25 -23.03 -6.92 -7.05
N LYS A 26 -22.40 -7.74 -7.90
CA LYS A 26 -22.87 -9.08 -8.28
C LYS A 26 -22.33 -10.19 -7.37
N GLN A 27 -21.41 -9.86 -6.45
CA GLN A 27 -20.68 -10.82 -5.62
C GLN A 27 -21.25 -10.89 -4.20
N GLU A 28 -21.01 -12.01 -3.54
CA GLU A 28 -21.34 -12.26 -2.13
C GLU A 28 -20.78 -11.17 -1.19
N LYS A 29 -21.49 -10.86 -0.09
CA LYS A 29 -21.09 -9.83 0.90
C LYS A 29 -19.68 -10.05 1.46
N LYS A 30 -19.21 -11.30 1.57
CA LYS A 30 -17.87 -11.67 2.03
C LYS A 30 -16.76 -11.17 1.10
N VAL A 31 -16.96 -11.28 -0.22
CA VAL A 31 -16.00 -10.81 -1.24
C VAL A 31 -15.90 -9.29 -1.20
N LYS A 32 -17.03 -8.61 -0.97
CA LYS A 32 -17.06 -7.16 -0.82
C LYS A 32 -16.25 -6.69 0.39
N LEU A 33 -16.33 -7.42 1.50
CA LEU A 33 -15.60 -7.11 2.73
C LEU A 33 -14.09 -7.35 2.57
N ALA A 34 -13.69 -8.43 1.89
CA ALA A 34 -12.29 -8.68 1.53
C ALA A 34 -11.70 -7.62 0.59
N PHE A 35 -12.49 -7.15 -0.38
CA PHE A 35 -12.05 -6.06 -1.25
C PHE A 35 -11.83 -4.76 -0.47
N VAL A 36 -12.76 -4.40 0.41
CA VAL A 36 -12.65 -3.19 1.25
C VAL A 36 -11.45 -3.27 2.18
N SER A 37 -11.17 -4.41 2.81
CA SER A 37 -10.01 -4.56 3.69
C SER A 37 -8.69 -4.44 2.92
N LEU A 38 -8.60 -5.05 1.73
CA LEU A 38 -7.42 -4.92 0.86
C LEU A 38 -7.23 -3.49 0.36
N MET A 39 -8.31 -2.79 0.05
CA MET A 39 -8.28 -1.38 -0.36
C MET A 39 -7.79 -0.47 0.78
N LEU A 40 -8.32 -0.66 1.98
CA LEU A 40 -7.85 0.05 3.18
C LEU A 40 -6.37 -0.22 3.44
N PHE A 41 -5.93 -1.47 3.31
CA PHE A 41 -4.54 -1.85 3.50
C PHE A 41 -3.62 -1.19 2.47
N ASN A 42 -4.01 -1.22 1.19
CA ASN A 42 -3.29 -0.54 0.12
C ASN A 42 -3.22 0.97 0.31
N TRP A 43 -4.32 1.59 0.75
CA TRP A 43 -4.35 3.02 1.06
C TRP A 43 -3.40 3.37 2.19
N CYS A 44 -3.43 2.61 3.29
CA CYS A 44 -2.50 2.81 4.42
C CYS A 44 -1.04 2.69 3.97
N LEU A 45 -0.70 1.66 3.20
CA LEU A 45 0.65 1.48 2.65
C LEU A 45 1.07 2.65 1.77
N ALA A 46 0.19 3.11 0.88
CA ALA A 46 0.45 4.24 0.00
C ALA A 46 0.67 5.54 0.76
N VAL A 47 -0.18 5.85 1.74
CA VAL A 47 -0.02 7.04 2.58
C VAL A 47 1.30 6.96 3.35
N LEU A 48 1.65 5.79 3.88
CA LEU A 48 2.89 5.59 4.61
C LEU A 48 4.12 5.85 3.71
N LEU A 49 4.12 5.32 2.48
CA LEU A 49 5.18 5.55 1.49
C LEU A 49 5.30 7.03 1.06
N VAL A 50 4.19 7.75 0.94
CA VAL A 50 4.23 9.16 0.55
C VAL A 50 4.65 10.07 1.71
N VAL A 51 4.26 9.74 2.94
CA VAL A 51 4.67 10.48 4.15
C VAL A 51 6.14 10.22 4.48
N PHE A 52 6.61 8.99 4.27
CA PHE A 52 8.01 8.60 4.43
C PHE A 52 8.62 8.20 3.07
N PRO A 53 8.92 9.18 2.19
CA PRO A 53 9.54 8.88 0.90
C PRO A 53 10.96 8.31 1.03
N ASP A 54 11.63 8.58 2.16
CA ASP A 54 12.93 8.01 2.54
C ASP A 54 12.80 6.71 3.36
N MET A 55 11.62 6.07 3.37
CA MET A 55 11.53 4.72 3.95
C MET A 55 12.53 3.82 3.21
N PRO A 56 13.52 3.24 3.92
CA PRO A 56 14.47 2.33 3.29
C PRO A 56 13.68 1.27 2.56
N GLY A 57 13.98 1.05 1.28
CA GLY A 57 13.29 0.01 0.51
C GLY A 57 13.43 -1.34 1.23
N PRO A 58 12.58 -2.34 0.93
CA PRO A 58 12.65 -3.64 1.60
C PRO A 58 14.06 -4.26 1.57
N GLY A 59 14.86 -3.99 0.53
CA GLY A 59 16.28 -4.35 0.49
C GLY A 59 17.15 -3.62 1.52
N GLN A 60 16.96 -2.31 1.73
CA GLN A 60 17.69 -1.55 2.76
C GLN A 60 17.23 -1.89 4.18
N ILE A 61 15.98 -2.32 4.37
CA ILE A 61 15.50 -2.84 5.66
C ILE A 61 16.20 -4.16 5.99
N ILE A 62 16.35 -5.04 5.00
CA ILE A 62 17.14 -6.27 5.13
C ILE A 62 18.58 -5.90 5.48
N ASP A 63 19.21 -4.97 4.75
CA ASP A 63 20.57 -4.51 5.09
C ASP A 63 20.64 -3.96 6.52
N PHE A 64 19.65 -3.20 7.00
CA PHE A 64 19.66 -2.65 8.36
C PHE A 64 19.53 -3.74 9.44
N ILE A 65 18.75 -4.81 9.16
CA ILE A 65 18.58 -5.96 10.05
C ILE A 65 19.83 -6.86 10.04
N TYR A 66 20.47 -7.02 8.89
CA TYR A 66 21.65 -7.87 8.72
C TYR A 66 22.98 -7.18 9.03
N LYS A 67 23.05 -5.84 8.99
CA LYS A 67 24.22 -5.03 9.37
C LYS A 67 24.76 -5.33 10.78
N PRO A 68 23.96 -5.53 11.84
CA PRO A 68 24.49 -5.98 13.13
C PRO A 68 25.00 -7.43 13.13
N PHE A 69 24.60 -8.26 12.17
CA PHE A 69 25.03 -9.65 12.04
C PHE A 69 26.39 -9.78 11.33
N GLU A 70 26.74 -8.85 10.45
CA GLU A 70 28.08 -8.74 9.86
C GLU A 70 29.16 -8.43 10.90
N LEU A 71 28.80 -7.82 12.05
CA LEU A 71 29.75 -7.56 13.13
C LEU A 71 30.13 -8.82 13.93
N PHE A 72 29.48 -9.96 13.66
CA PHE A 72 29.60 -11.22 14.41
C PHE A 72 30.31 -12.35 13.64
N TRP A 73 30.88 -12.06 12.44
CA TRP A 73 31.66 -13.00 11.61
C TRP A 73 32.94 -12.35 11.10
#